data_AF-Q061N0-F1
#
_entry.id   AF-Q061N0-F1
#
_cell.length_a   1.000
_cell.length_b   1.000
_cell.length_c   1.000
_cell.angle_alpha   90.00
_cell.angle_beta   90.00
_cell.angle_gamma   90.00
#
_symmetry.space_group_name_H-M   'P 1'
#
loop_
_entity.id
_entity.type
_entity.pdbx_description
1 polymer ?
#
loop_
_entity_poly.entity_id
_entity_poly.type
_entity_poly.pdbx_seq_one_letter_code
_entity_poly.pdbx_strand_id
1 'polypeptide(L)'
;MKMPESEKRNIHLTKNGFTLIELIVVLAGLGILSSLAIPNYLKYLDYAKVDQAKSMLNSAAADCLQGLRNEGTARLGKITDEAILSNELMESISYEFKADLKNCGSVLITTTDSTTPQRLPDLGFSISESGKVSKQAVDAGGETTAPAKSWAGSNTSSVEGLEDFLNYNALIAAAQATCKENLDNWLKSTGNGKTYSWNSSATSGCPSNPPKAESATCTTNGCNAPYYALDGKKVGTTADSYDAALAAKYGKICTEKTKAKRESTPPYTNPSSTSITITECGAKQFWFYEGEDAGSQKAWEVLYHKANNPNGEQTLSDGSKVYLCEGKLFEESEKSAYEICARNSQEFKCGKLVDEKAESNYSGEFIPDINGPGACKKTYYMCDGSTKTFTEYEEKCKKQPRMRDEFMCKLTGNSWYCEIIN
;
A
#
# COMPACT_ATOMS: atom_id res chain seq x y z
N MET A 1 43.02 -16.49 -99.85
CA MET A 1 41.92 -17.47 -99.94
C MET A 1 40.95 -17.17 -98.80
N LYS A 2 39.65 -17.09 -99.12
CA LYS A 2 38.55 -16.53 -98.30
C LYS A 2 38.26 -17.34 -97.01
N MET A 3 37.83 -16.60 -95.98
CA MET A 3 37.19 -17.10 -94.75
C MET A 3 35.87 -17.85 -95.04
N PRO A 4 35.32 -18.56 -94.04
CA PRO A 4 33.92 -18.34 -93.75
C PRO A 4 33.65 -17.97 -92.29
N GLU A 5 32.53 -17.25 -92.19
CA GLU A 5 32.03 -16.38 -91.15
C GLU A 5 31.12 -17.15 -90.17
N SER A 6 31.14 -16.77 -88.90
CA SER A 6 30.43 -17.44 -87.81
C SER A 6 28.91 -17.22 -87.87
N GLU A 7 28.15 -18.30 -87.94
CA GLU A 7 26.69 -18.33 -87.97
C GLU A 7 26.08 -17.98 -86.60
N LYS A 8 25.34 -16.86 -86.54
CA LYS A 8 24.53 -16.45 -85.37
C LYS A 8 23.26 -17.29 -85.31
N ARG A 9 23.12 -18.12 -84.25
CA ARG A 9 21.86 -18.79 -83.90
C ARG A 9 20.86 -17.77 -83.35
N ASN A 10 19.82 -17.46 -84.13
CA ASN A 10 18.65 -16.70 -83.69
C ASN A 10 17.72 -17.60 -82.85
N ILE A 11 17.56 -17.29 -81.57
CA ILE A 11 16.52 -17.90 -80.72
C ILE A 11 15.18 -17.24 -81.10
N HIS A 12 14.30 -17.99 -81.76
CA HIS A 12 12.96 -17.54 -82.11
C HIS A 12 12.07 -17.62 -80.85
N LEU A 13 11.98 -16.51 -80.11
CA LEU A 13 11.00 -16.34 -79.04
C LEU A 13 9.61 -16.18 -79.68
N THR A 14 8.80 -17.23 -79.67
CA THR A 14 7.37 -17.16 -80.02
C THR A 14 6.67 -16.22 -79.04
N LYS A 15 6.30 -15.02 -79.50
CA LYS A 15 5.55 -14.05 -78.71
C LYS A 15 4.07 -14.48 -78.59
N ASN A 16 3.81 -15.48 -77.76
CA ASN A 16 2.46 -15.77 -77.29
C ASN A 16 2.16 -14.80 -76.13
N GLY A 17 1.48 -13.69 -76.42
CA GLY A 17 1.02 -12.77 -75.38
C GLY A 17 -0.14 -13.37 -74.60
N PHE A 18 -0.10 -13.28 -73.27
CA PHE A 18 -1.22 -13.65 -72.40
C PHE A 18 -2.47 -12.84 -72.77
N THR A 19 -3.63 -13.49 -72.75
CA THR A 19 -4.89 -12.78 -72.98
C THR A 19 -5.29 -11.99 -71.73
N LEU A 20 -5.95 -10.84 -71.93
CA LEU A 20 -6.41 -10.02 -70.80
C LEU A 20 -7.40 -10.78 -69.90
N ILE A 21 -8.20 -11.68 -70.48
CA ILE A 21 -9.14 -12.51 -69.73
C ILE A 21 -8.43 -13.57 -68.86
N GLU A 22 -7.35 -14.18 -69.36
CA GLU A 22 -6.55 -15.15 -68.61
C GLU A 22 -5.91 -14.51 -67.38
N LEU A 23 -5.41 -13.28 -67.51
CA LEU A 23 -4.88 -12.52 -66.38
C LEU A 23 -5.96 -12.19 -65.34
N ILE A 24 -7.16 -11.78 -65.78
CA ILE A 24 -8.27 -11.45 -64.86
C ILE A 24 -8.71 -12.68 -64.07
N VAL A 25 -8.83 -13.84 -64.71
CA VAL A 25 -9.22 -15.08 -64.02
C VAL A 25 -8.18 -15.49 -62.97
N VAL A 26 -6.89 -15.37 -63.27
CA VAL A 26 -5.81 -15.65 -62.31
C VAL A 26 -5.85 -14.68 -61.13
N LEU A 27 -5.99 -13.37 -61.39
CA LEU A 27 -6.09 -12.36 -60.33
C LEU A 27 -7.33 -12.55 -59.46
N ALA A 28 -8.48 -12.90 -60.06
CA ALA A 28 -9.70 -13.22 -59.33
C ALA A 28 -9.51 -14.45 -58.42
N GLY A 29 -8.87 -15.51 -58.91
CA GLY A 29 -8.54 -16.69 -58.11
C GLY A 29 -7.59 -16.38 -56.95
N LEU A 30 -6.51 -15.63 -57.20
CA LEU A 30 -5.58 -15.20 -56.15
C LEU A 30 -6.25 -14.29 -55.11
N GLY A 31 -7.18 -13.43 -55.54
CA GLY A 31 -7.95 -12.57 -54.65
C GLY A 31 -8.81 -13.35 -53.66
N ILE A 32 -9.54 -14.36 -54.15
CA ILE A 32 -10.38 -15.24 -53.31
C ILE A 32 -9.52 -16.01 -52.32
N LEU A 33 -8.42 -16.63 -52.77
CA LEU A 33 -7.52 -17.38 -51.90
C LEU A 33 -6.87 -16.50 -50.83
N SER A 34 -6.44 -15.29 -51.20
CA SER A 34 -5.82 -14.34 -50.26
C SER A 34 -6.80 -13.91 -49.17
N SER A 35 -8.07 -13.65 -49.52
CA SER A 35 -9.10 -13.26 -48.54
C SER A 35 -9.36 -14.32 -47.46
N LEU A 36 -9.17 -15.60 -47.77
CA LEU A 36 -9.35 -16.71 -46.82
C LEU A 36 -8.07 -17.01 -46.03
N ALA A 37 -6.90 -16.86 -46.65
CA ALA A 37 -5.62 -17.19 -46.04
C ALA A 37 -5.12 -16.11 -45.07
N ILE A 38 -5.30 -14.82 -45.39
CA ILE A 38 -4.74 -13.71 -44.61
C ILE A 38 -5.22 -13.72 -43.15
N PRO A 39 -6.52 -13.85 -42.81
CA PRO A 39 -6.97 -13.83 -41.42
C PRO A 39 -6.38 -14.96 -40.56
N ASN A 40 -6.17 -16.13 -41.16
CA ASN A 40 -5.56 -17.29 -40.50
C ASN A 40 -4.05 -17.10 -40.31
N TYR A 41 -3.37 -16.51 -41.29
CA TYR A 41 -1.95 -16.18 -41.18
C TYR A 41 -1.69 -15.12 -40.09
N LEU A 42 -2.51 -14.07 -40.05
CA LEU A 42 -2.44 -13.06 -38.98
C LEU A 42 -2.63 -13.69 -37.59
N LYS A 43 -3.60 -14.62 -37.47
CA LYS A 43 -3.81 -15.38 -36.21
C LYS A 43 -2.57 -16.15 -35.77
N TYR A 44 -1.88 -16.78 -36.71
CA TYR A 44 -0.64 -17.51 -36.42
C TYR A 44 0.48 -16.57 -35.96
N LEU A 45 0.62 -15.40 -36.57
CA LEU A 45 1.56 -14.38 -36.12
C LEU A 45 1.25 -13.89 -34.69
N ASP A 46 -0.02 -13.70 -34.36
CA ASP A 46 -0.42 -13.30 -33.00
C ASP A 46 -0.06 -14.38 -31.97
N TYR A 47 -0.27 -15.66 -32.28
CA TYR A 47 0.17 -16.74 -31.40
C TYR A 47 1.70 -16.82 -31.26
N ALA A 48 2.45 -16.54 -32.34
CA ALA A 48 3.90 -16.45 -32.25
C ALA A 48 4.36 -15.32 -31.31
N LYS A 49 3.68 -14.15 -31.35
CA LYS A 49 3.93 -13.04 -30.41
C LYS A 49 3.63 -13.45 -28.97
N VAL A 50 2.52 -14.16 -28.73
CA VAL A 50 2.17 -14.71 -27.41
C VAL A 50 3.27 -15.63 -26.90
N ASP A 51 3.77 -16.55 -27.72
CA ASP A 51 4.81 -17.50 -27.30
C ASP A 51 6.15 -16.81 -27.05
N GLN A 52 6.47 -15.78 -27.84
CA GLN A 52 7.62 -14.91 -27.58
C GLN A 52 7.47 -14.19 -26.23
N ALA A 53 6.31 -13.60 -25.94
CA ALA A 53 6.02 -12.94 -24.66
C ALA A 53 6.17 -13.91 -23.48
N LYS A 54 5.61 -15.12 -23.57
CA LYS A 54 5.76 -16.18 -22.56
C LYS A 54 7.22 -16.54 -22.33
N SER A 55 8.02 -16.64 -23.40
CA SER A 55 9.45 -16.93 -23.30
C SER A 55 10.20 -15.84 -22.54
N MET A 56 9.93 -14.58 -22.87
CA MET A 56 10.55 -13.43 -22.20
C MET A 56 10.15 -13.35 -20.72
N LEU A 57 8.87 -13.54 -20.40
CA LEU A 57 8.39 -13.59 -19.02
C LEU A 57 9.02 -14.73 -18.21
N ASN A 58 9.22 -15.91 -18.80
CA ASN A 58 9.93 -17.00 -18.14
C ASN A 58 11.40 -16.64 -17.83
N SER A 59 12.08 -16.03 -18.80
CA SER A 59 13.47 -15.57 -18.61
C SER A 59 13.57 -14.51 -17.51
N ALA A 60 12.64 -13.54 -17.51
CA ALA A 60 12.59 -12.50 -16.48
C ALA A 60 12.29 -13.09 -15.10
N ALA A 61 11.35 -14.03 -14.99
CA ALA A 61 11.06 -14.70 -13.72
C ALA A 61 12.27 -15.49 -13.20
N ALA A 62 13.03 -16.15 -14.08
CA ALA A 62 14.24 -16.86 -13.71
C ALA A 62 15.35 -15.93 -13.20
N ASP A 63 15.59 -14.80 -13.88
CA ASP A 63 16.53 -13.76 -13.43
C ASP A 63 16.11 -13.20 -12.06
N CYS A 64 14.84 -12.86 -11.90
CA CYS A 64 14.31 -12.34 -10.64
C CYS A 64 14.46 -13.35 -9.49
N LEU A 65 14.24 -14.64 -9.74
CA LEU A 65 14.50 -15.70 -8.75
C LEU A 65 15.98 -15.81 -8.40
N GLN A 66 16.88 -15.64 -9.36
CA GLN A 66 18.32 -15.64 -9.10
C GLN A 66 18.71 -14.43 -8.25
N GLY A 67 18.22 -13.24 -8.60
CA GLY A 67 18.42 -12.04 -7.80
C GLY A 67 17.84 -12.16 -6.39
N LEU A 68 16.67 -12.79 -6.22
CA LEU A 68 16.06 -13.05 -4.91
C LEU A 68 16.96 -13.92 -4.03
N ARG A 69 17.65 -14.92 -4.60
CA ARG A 69 18.62 -15.75 -3.86
C ARG A 69 19.87 -14.99 -3.44
N ASN A 70 20.28 -14.00 -4.23
CA ASN A 70 21.52 -13.24 -4.00
C ASN A 70 21.30 -12.03 -3.08
N GLU A 71 20.22 -11.28 -3.29
CA GLU A 71 19.95 -9.99 -2.65
C GLU A 71 18.82 -10.08 -1.61
N GLY A 72 18.16 -11.23 -1.51
CA GLY A 72 16.96 -11.39 -0.68
C GLY A 72 15.77 -10.62 -1.25
N THR A 73 14.78 -10.34 -0.38
CA THR A 73 13.49 -9.75 -0.77
C THR A 73 13.61 -8.35 -1.38
N ALA A 74 14.73 -7.66 -1.18
CA ALA A 74 15.03 -6.39 -1.84
C ALA A 74 14.97 -6.49 -3.37
N ARG A 75 15.28 -7.66 -3.96
CA ARG A 75 15.19 -7.85 -5.42
C ARG A 75 13.76 -7.67 -5.93
N LEU A 76 12.74 -8.05 -5.15
CA LEU A 76 11.34 -8.03 -5.60
C LEU A 76 10.85 -6.61 -5.89
N GLY A 77 11.39 -5.59 -5.22
CA GLY A 77 11.06 -4.19 -5.50
C GLY A 77 11.80 -3.58 -6.69
N LYS A 78 12.79 -4.28 -7.26
CA LYS A 78 13.59 -3.77 -8.39
C LYS A 78 12.95 -4.12 -9.72
N ILE A 79 13.16 -3.26 -10.73
CA ILE A 79 12.74 -3.50 -12.11
C ILE A 79 13.42 -4.77 -12.66
N THR A 80 12.72 -5.48 -13.54
CA THR A 80 13.29 -6.59 -14.33
C THR A 80 14.48 -6.11 -15.17
N ASP A 81 15.37 -7.02 -15.54
CA ASP A 81 16.47 -6.68 -16.46
C ASP A 81 15.90 -6.20 -17.81
N GLU A 82 16.23 -4.97 -18.20
CA GLU A 82 15.78 -4.34 -19.45
C GLU A 82 16.31 -5.07 -20.70
N ALA A 83 17.40 -5.81 -20.60
CA ALA A 83 17.89 -6.66 -21.69
C ALA A 83 16.97 -7.87 -21.94
N ILE A 84 16.19 -8.27 -20.92
CA ILE A 84 15.26 -9.41 -20.98
C ILE A 84 13.84 -8.93 -21.25
N LEU A 85 13.43 -7.84 -20.59
CA LEU A 85 12.06 -7.33 -20.60
C LEU A 85 12.08 -5.79 -20.51
N SER A 86 11.93 -5.12 -21.66
CA SER A 86 11.85 -3.65 -21.77
C SER A 86 10.63 -3.22 -22.59
N ASN A 87 10.27 -1.94 -22.49
CA ASN A 87 9.16 -1.36 -23.25
C ASN A 87 9.35 -1.55 -24.77
N GLU A 88 10.56 -1.28 -25.29
CA GLU A 88 10.88 -1.44 -26.71
C GLU A 88 10.66 -2.88 -27.19
N LEU A 89 11.12 -3.87 -26.40
CA LEU A 89 10.92 -5.27 -26.74
C LEU A 89 9.44 -5.67 -26.69
N MET A 90 8.67 -5.17 -25.71
CA MET A 90 7.23 -5.44 -25.59
C MET A 90 6.44 -4.83 -26.76
N GLU A 91 6.74 -3.58 -27.12
CA GLU A 91 6.09 -2.90 -28.25
C GLU A 91 6.31 -3.65 -29.56
N SER A 92 7.52 -4.22 -29.77
CA SER A 92 7.84 -5.03 -30.95
C SER A 92 6.95 -6.26 -31.13
N ILE A 93 6.35 -6.75 -30.05
CA ILE A 93 5.43 -7.91 -30.03
C ILE A 93 3.98 -7.53 -29.70
N SER A 94 3.63 -6.24 -29.80
CA SER A 94 2.27 -5.72 -29.56
C SER A 94 1.78 -5.86 -28.11
N TYR A 95 2.71 -5.74 -27.16
CA TYR A 95 2.46 -5.69 -25.72
C TYR A 95 3.00 -4.39 -25.10
N GLU A 96 2.49 -4.05 -23.92
CA GLU A 96 2.99 -3.00 -23.04
C GLU A 96 2.84 -3.45 -21.57
N PHE A 97 3.58 -2.82 -20.66
CA PHE A 97 3.41 -3.10 -19.23
C PHE A 97 2.12 -2.49 -18.70
N LYS A 98 1.41 -3.24 -17.87
CA LYS A 98 0.19 -2.78 -17.21
C LYS A 98 0.51 -2.22 -15.83
N ALA A 99 0.20 -0.94 -15.60
CA ALA A 99 0.59 -0.20 -14.40
C ALA A 99 2.12 -0.24 -14.14
N ASP A 100 2.58 0.21 -12.97
CA ASP A 100 4.01 0.09 -12.56
C ASP A 100 4.44 -1.35 -12.21
N LEU A 101 3.73 -2.37 -12.72
CA LEU A 101 4.02 -3.80 -12.56
C LEU A 101 5.11 -4.25 -13.53
N LYS A 102 6.31 -3.70 -13.33
CA LYS A 102 7.55 -4.02 -14.08
C LYS A 102 8.69 -4.47 -13.16
N ASN A 103 8.36 -4.80 -11.91
CA ASN A 103 9.33 -5.22 -10.92
C ASN A 103 9.36 -6.74 -10.75
N CYS A 104 10.43 -7.26 -10.18
CA CYS A 104 10.62 -8.69 -9.98
C CYS A 104 9.57 -9.33 -9.06
N GLY A 105 8.90 -8.54 -8.22
CA GLY A 105 7.80 -9.01 -7.37
C GLY A 105 6.53 -9.28 -8.16
N SER A 106 6.22 -8.46 -9.15
CA SER A 106 5.04 -8.61 -10.02
C SER A 106 5.22 -7.92 -11.36
N VAL A 107 5.04 -8.70 -12.43
CA VAL A 107 5.03 -8.25 -13.82
C VAL A 107 3.68 -8.57 -14.44
N LEU A 108 3.08 -7.61 -15.12
CA LEU A 108 1.90 -7.80 -15.96
C LEU A 108 2.07 -7.03 -17.26
N ILE A 109 1.87 -7.72 -18.39
CA ILE A 109 1.83 -7.11 -19.72
C ILE A 109 0.42 -7.25 -20.30
N THR A 110 -0.03 -6.19 -20.96
CA THR A 110 -1.31 -6.09 -21.67
C THR A 110 -1.03 -5.82 -23.14
N THR A 111 -1.96 -6.15 -24.02
CA THR A 111 -1.77 -5.82 -25.44
C THR A 111 -2.00 -4.33 -25.72
N THR A 112 -1.28 -3.80 -26.72
CA THR A 112 -1.46 -2.42 -27.21
C THR A 112 -2.63 -2.27 -28.20
N ASP A 113 -3.19 -3.38 -28.71
CA ASP A 113 -4.28 -3.36 -29.69
C ASP A 113 -5.64 -3.56 -29.03
N SER A 114 -6.49 -2.55 -29.09
CA SER A 114 -7.84 -2.52 -28.50
C SER A 114 -8.96 -2.86 -29.50
N THR A 115 -8.65 -3.14 -30.77
CA THR A 115 -9.62 -2.98 -31.87
C THR A 115 -10.18 -4.26 -32.49
N THR A 116 -9.74 -5.45 -32.09
CA THR A 116 -10.29 -6.73 -32.56
C THR A 116 -10.44 -7.72 -31.40
N PRO A 117 -11.38 -8.69 -31.43
CA PRO A 117 -11.58 -9.62 -30.32
C PRO A 117 -10.24 -10.25 -29.93
N GLN A 118 -9.71 -9.81 -28.79
CA GLN A 118 -8.28 -9.80 -28.51
C GLN A 118 -7.72 -11.23 -28.64
N ARG A 119 -6.74 -11.43 -29.52
CA ARG A 119 -6.04 -12.72 -29.68
C ARG A 119 -4.88 -12.86 -28.70
N LEU A 120 -4.47 -11.72 -28.15
CA LEU A 120 -3.37 -11.55 -27.22
C LEU A 120 -3.97 -11.39 -25.81
N PRO A 121 -3.85 -12.40 -24.92
CA PRO A 121 -4.25 -12.25 -23.52
C PRO A 121 -3.26 -11.39 -22.75
N ASP A 122 -3.68 -10.76 -21.65
CA ASP A 122 -2.71 -10.22 -20.70
C ASP A 122 -1.95 -11.38 -20.06
N LEU A 123 -0.64 -11.21 -19.88
CA LEU A 123 0.25 -12.24 -19.35
C LEU A 123 1.11 -11.65 -18.24
N GLY A 124 1.35 -12.42 -17.20
CA GLY A 124 2.17 -11.94 -16.09
C GLY A 124 2.69 -13.05 -15.19
N PHE A 125 3.53 -12.64 -14.25
CA PHE A 125 3.94 -13.49 -13.14
C PHE A 125 4.13 -12.66 -11.87
N SER A 126 4.02 -13.31 -10.72
CA SER A 126 4.40 -12.76 -9.42
C SER A 126 5.34 -13.71 -8.71
N ILE A 127 6.26 -13.17 -7.92
CA ILE A 127 7.21 -13.94 -7.11
C ILE A 127 6.99 -13.60 -5.63
N SER A 128 6.73 -14.61 -4.80
CA SER A 128 6.63 -14.42 -3.35
C SER A 128 8.01 -14.25 -2.70
N GLU A 129 8.05 -13.74 -1.46
CA GLU A 129 9.28 -13.68 -0.65
C GLU A 129 9.94 -15.06 -0.45
N SER A 130 9.13 -16.13 -0.48
CA SER A 130 9.61 -17.52 -0.41
C SER A 130 10.14 -18.07 -1.74
N GLY A 131 10.13 -17.27 -2.81
CA GLY A 131 10.60 -17.67 -4.14
C GLY A 131 9.62 -18.54 -4.92
N LYS A 132 8.33 -18.55 -4.56
CA LYS A 132 7.29 -19.22 -5.35
C LYS A 132 6.88 -18.31 -6.51
N VAL A 133 6.95 -18.83 -7.72
CA VAL A 133 6.47 -18.15 -8.93
C VAL A 133 5.03 -18.55 -9.21
N SER A 134 4.17 -17.55 -9.39
CA SER A 134 2.79 -17.73 -9.85
C SER A 134 2.65 -17.07 -11.21
N LYS A 135 2.32 -17.86 -12.24
CA LYS A 135 1.96 -17.34 -13.57
C LYS A 135 0.49 -16.97 -13.60
N GLN A 136 0.17 -15.87 -14.27
CA GLN A 136 -1.16 -15.29 -14.31
C GLN A 136 -1.47 -14.82 -15.72
N ALA A 137 -2.74 -14.88 -16.10
CA ALA A 137 -3.20 -14.35 -17.37
C ALA A 137 -4.61 -13.79 -17.25
N VAL A 138 -4.97 -12.89 -18.15
CA VAL A 138 -6.35 -12.47 -18.32
C VAL A 138 -6.98 -13.23 -19.48
N ASP A 139 -8.11 -13.87 -19.21
CA ASP A 139 -8.96 -14.52 -20.21
C ASP A 139 -10.14 -13.59 -20.51
N ALA A 140 -10.04 -12.83 -21.60
CA ALA A 140 -11.11 -11.96 -22.09
C ALA A 140 -12.19 -12.75 -22.87
N GLY A 141 -12.07 -14.08 -22.96
CA GLY A 141 -12.93 -14.95 -23.76
C GLY A 141 -12.51 -15.02 -25.23
N GLY A 142 -13.22 -15.86 -25.98
CA GLY A 142 -12.98 -16.04 -27.41
C GLY A 142 -11.60 -16.64 -27.70
N GLU A 143 -10.77 -15.91 -28.46
CA GLU A 143 -9.47 -16.40 -28.91
C GLU A 143 -8.32 -16.22 -27.89
N THR A 144 -8.55 -15.46 -26.80
CA THR A 144 -7.60 -15.34 -25.66
C THR A 144 -7.60 -16.57 -24.74
N THR A 145 -8.69 -17.34 -24.70
CA THR A 145 -8.86 -18.41 -23.70
C THR A 145 -7.79 -19.49 -23.77
N ALA A 146 -7.50 -19.99 -24.97
CA ALA A 146 -6.47 -21.01 -25.15
C ALA A 146 -5.06 -20.50 -24.77
N PRO A 147 -4.58 -19.36 -25.28
CA PRO A 147 -3.26 -18.85 -24.91
C PRO A 147 -3.16 -18.46 -23.42
N ALA A 148 -4.20 -17.86 -22.83
CA ALA A 148 -4.23 -17.53 -21.40
C ALA A 148 -4.09 -18.78 -20.52
N LYS A 149 -4.92 -19.81 -20.78
CA LYS A 149 -4.86 -21.09 -20.06
C LYS A 149 -3.55 -21.83 -20.30
N SER A 150 -2.95 -21.72 -21.48
CA SER A 150 -1.64 -22.34 -21.76
C SER A 150 -0.50 -21.73 -20.94
N TRP A 151 -0.62 -20.45 -20.54
CA TRP A 151 0.37 -19.78 -19.70
C TRP A 151 0.10 -19.97 -18.20
N ALA A 152 -1.13 -19.67 -17.78
CA ALA A 152 -1.49 -19.52 -16.38
C ALA A 152 -2.26 -20.72 -15.81
N GLY A 153 -2.69 -21.67 -16.63
CA GLY A 153 -3.49 -22.81 -16.20
C GLY A 153 -4.81 -22.37 -15.58
N SER A 154 -5.01 -22.72 -14.31
CA SER A 154 -6.16 -22.27 -13.50
C SER A 154 -6.10 -20.80 -13.09
N ASN A 155 -4.96 -20.13 -13.27
CA ASN A 155 -4.71 -18.77 -12.78
C ASN A 155 -5.11 -17.71 -13.81
N THR A 156 -6.23 -17.97 -14.50
CA THR A 156 -6.84 -17.07 -15.46
C THR A 156 -8.02 -16.35 -14.81
N SER A 157 -8.16 -15.05 -14.99
CA SER A 157 -9.35 -14.29 -14.56
C SER A 157 -9.78 -13.24 -15.58
N SER A 158 -10.84 -12.50 -15.27
CA SER A 158 -11.14 -11.24 -15.96
C SER A 158 -10.03 -10.20 -15.70
N VAL A 159 -9.97 -9.20 -16.58
CA VAL A 159 -9.00 -8.09 -16.56
C VAL A 159 -8.96 -7.42 -15.18
N GLU A 160 -10.12 -6.96 -14.74
CA GLU A 160 -10.32 -6.25 -13.47
C GLU A 160 -9.99 -7.12 -12.26
N GLY A 161 -10.35 -8.41 -12.30
CA GLY A 161 -10.11 -9.35 -11.21
C GLY A 161 -8.63 -9.70 -10.99
N LEU A 162 -7.79 -9.62 -12.03
CA LEU A 162 -6.36 -9.88 -11.92
C LEU A 162 -5.61 -8.68 -11.33
N GLU A 163 -5.92 -7.48 -11.80
CA GLU A 163 -5.30 -6.24 -11.31
C GLU A 163 -5.60 -6.03 -9.83
N ASP A 164 -6.86 -6.20 -9.41
CA ASP A 164 -7.24 -6.11 -8.00
C ASP A 164 -6.51 -7.14 -7.14
N PHE A 165 -6.37 -8.37 -7.64
CA PHE A 165 -5.64 -9.43 -6.96
C PHE A 165 -4.16 -9.10 -6.80
N LEU A 166 -3.51 -8.63 -7.87
CA LEU A 166 -2.10 -8.26 -7.88
C LEU A 166 -1.81 -7.06 -6.98
N ASN A 167 -2.59 -5.99 -7.12
CA ASN A 167 -2.46 -4.79 -6.29
C ASN A 167 -2.66 -5.12 -4.82
N TYR A 168 -3.65 -5.94 -4.47
CA TYR A 168 -3.89 -6.33 -3.09
C TYR A 168 -2.74 -7.16 -2.51
N ASN A 169 -2.22 -8.14 -3.25
CA ASN A 169 -1.07 -8.92 -2.81
C ASN A 169 0.18 -8.06 -2.66
N ALA A 170 0.40 -7.09 -3.56
CA ALA A 170 1.49 -6.11 -3.44
C ALA A 170 1.34 -5.24 -2.19
N LEU A 171 0.12 -4.80 -1.84
CA LEU A 171 -0.16 -4.07 -0.61
C LEU A 171 0.11 -4.90 0.65
N ILE A 172 -0.23 -6.18 0.64
CA ILE A 172 0.08 -7.09 1.75
C ILE A 172 1.59 -7.27 1.90
N ALA A 173 2.29 -7.51 0.80
CA ALA A 173 3.76 -7.64 0.80
C ALA A 173 4.43 -6.35 1.32
N ALA A 174 3.96 -5.18 0.87
CA ALA A 174 4.45 -3.89 1.37
C ALA A 174 4.19 -3.74 2.88
N ALA A 175 2.98 -4.06 3.36
CA ALA A 175 2.65 -3.99 4.79
C ALA A 175 3.50 -4.95 5.63
N GLN A 176 3.78 -6.15 5.12
CA GLN A 176 4.67 -7.12 5.76
C GLN A 176 6.11 -6.61 5.84
N ALA A 177 6.63 -6.04 4.75
CA ALA A 177 7.96 -5.46 4.70
C ALA A 177 8.09 -4.28 5.68
N THR A 178 7.16 -3.33 5.68
CA THR A 178 7.13 -2.21 6.63
C THR A 178 7.07 -2.70 8.08
N CYS A 179 6.25 -3.70 8.38
CA CYS A 179 6.18 -4.27 9.73
C CYS A 179 7.53 -4.87 10.17
N LYS A 180 8.21 -5.58 9.28
CA LYS A 180 9.52 -6.17 9.54
C LYS A 180 10.60 -5.10 9.73
N GLU A 181 10.61 -4.07 8.88
CA GLU A 181 11.53 -2.94 9.00
C GLU A 181 11.35 -2.19 10.31
N ASN A 182 10.10 -1.89 10.68
CA ASN A 182 9.78 -1.23 11.95
C ASN A 182 10.25 -2.05 13.16
N LEU A 183 10.08 -3.37 13.11
CA LEU A 183 10.60 -4.27 14.14
C LEU A 183 12.13 -4.23 14.21
N ASP A 184 12.82 -4.33 13.07
CA ASP A 184 14.28 -4.32 13.01
C ASP A 184 14.86 -2.98 13.49
N ASN A 185 14.21 -1.85 13.13
CA ASN A 185 14.59 -0.52 13.60
C ASN A 185 14.34 -0.35 15.11
N TRP A 186 13.23 -0.88 15.62
CA TRP A 186 12.95 -0.89 17.06
C TRP A 186 13.97 -1.73 17.84
N LEU A 187 14.36 -2.91 17.32
CA LEU A 187 15.38 -3.77 17.92
C LEU A 187 16.76 -3.10 17.96
N LYS A 188 17.14 -2.34 16.93
CA LYS A 188 18.42 -1.61 16.86
C LYS A 188 18.46 -0.37 17.76
N SER A 189 17.34 0.33 17.89
CA SER A 189 17.27 1.58 18.68
C SER A 189 17.11 1.32 20.17
N THR A 190 16.20 0.41 20.54
CA THR A 190 15.84 0.16 21.95
C THR A 190 15.87 -1.30 22.28
N GLY A 191 15.11 -2.11 21.53
CA GLY A 191 14.92 -3.52 21.73
C GLY A 191 14.47 -3.90 23.14
N ASN A 192 13.70 -3.03 23.80
CA ASN A 192 13.26 -3.18 25.19
C ASN A 192 11.74 -2.99 25.29
N GLY A 193 11.05 -3.97 25.88
CA GLY A 193 9.61 -3.90 26.11
C GLY A 193 8.80 -4.60 25.03
N LYS A 194 7.63 -4.04 24.70
CA LYS A 194 6.65 -4.64 23.79
C LYS A 194 6.60 -3.89 22.45
N THR A 195 6.58 -4.64 21.37
CA THR A 195 6.23 -4.17 20.03
C THR A 195 5.39 -5.22 19.31
N TYR A 196 5.16 -5.05 18.02
CA TYR A 196 4.43 -5.99 17.18
C TYR A 196 5.31 -6.50 16.03
N SER A 197 5.03 -7.73 15.63
CA SER A 197 5.64 -8.39 14.49
C SER A 197 4.55 -8.90 13.55
N TRP A 198 4.95 -9.31 12.35
CA TRP A 198 4.01 -9.84 11.37
C TRP A 198 3.42 -11.17 11.84
N ASN A 199 2.09 -11.24 11.89
CA ASN A 199 1.34 -12.44 12.18
C ASN A 199 1.26 -13.31 10.92
N SER A 200 1.91 -14.48 10.94
CA SER A 200 1.87 -15.43 9.81
C SER A 200 0.45 -15.85 9.37
N SER A 201 -0.54 -15.75 10.26
CA SER A 201 -1.93 -16.06 9.93
C SER A 201 -2.54 -15.01 8.98
N ALA A 202 -2.03 -13.77 8.99
CA ALA A 202 -2.55 -12.66 8.18
C ALA A 202 -2.38 -12.84 6.67
N THR A 203 -1.55 -13.80 6.25
CA THR A 203 -1.36 -14.19 4.84
C THR A 203 -1.71 -15.65 4.56
N SER A 204 -2.05 -16.42 5.60
CA SER A 204 -2.28 -17.87 5.50
C SER A 204 -3.50 -18.25 4.65
N GLY A 205 -4.50 -17.38 4.58
CA GLY A 205 -5.71 -17.55 3.79
C GLY A 205 -5.72 -16.74 2.50
N CYS A 206 -4.58 -16.12 2.12
CA CYS A 206 -4.53 -15.41 0.86
C CYS A 206 -4.62 -16.37 -0.32
N PRO A 207 -5.52 -16.12 -1.28
CA PRO A 207 -5.63 -16.96 -2.45
C PRO A 207 -4.33 -16.87 -3.25
N SER A 208 -3.86 -18.01 -3.76
CA SER A 208 -2.65 -18.02 -4.61
C SER A 208 -2.94 -17.56 -6.05
N ASN A 209 -4.22 -17.50 -6.41
CA ASN A 209 -4.73 -17.21 -7.73
C ASN A 209 -5.91 -16.23 -7.61
N PRO A 210 -6.20 -15.42 -8.63
CA PRO A 210 -7.39 -14.59 -8.64
C PRO A 210 -8.69 -15.40 -8.43
N PRO A 211 -9.77 -14.77 -7.91
CA PRO A 211 -9.90 -13.34 -7.62
C PRO A 211 -9.27 -12.94 -6.27
N LYS A 212 -9.16 -11.62 -6.05
CA LYS A 212 -8.86 -11.03 -4.74
C LYS A 212 -9.83 -11.55 -3.68
N ALA A 213 -9.31 -11.91 -2.51
CA ALA A 213 -10.13 -12.24 -1.35
C ALA A 213 -9.58 -11.55 -0.09
N GLU A 214 -10.39 -10.68 0.51
CA GLU A 214 -10.07 -10.06 1.80
C GLU A 214 -10.66 -10.90 2.94
N SER A 215 -9.85 -11.18 3.95
CA SER A 215 -10.32 -11.91 5.14
C SER A 215 -9.42 -11.62 6.34
N ALA A 216 -9.79 -12.09 7.53
CA ALA A 216 -8.91 -12.02 8.69
C ALA A 216 -7.55 -12.73 8.46
N THR A 217 -7.49 -13.67 7.52
CA THR A 217 -6.30 -14.44 7.15
C THR A 217 -5.68 -14.03 5.81
N CYS A 218 -6.22 -13.00 5.17
CA CYS A 218 -5.63 -12.33 4.03
C CYS A 218 -5.87 -10.83 4.16
N THR A 219 -4.94 -10.14 4.81
CA THR A 219 -5.10 -8.75 5.19
C THR A 219 -3.76 -8.00 5.21
N THR A 220 -3.83 -6.70 4.93
CA THR A 220 -2.71 -5.77 5.12
C THR A 220 -2.46 -5.46 6.60
N ASN A 221 -3.42 -5.75 7.49
CA ASN A 221 -3.33 -5.47 8.93
C ASN A 221 -2.65 -6.61 9.73
N GLY A 222 -1.59 -7.20 9.17
CA GLY A 222 -0.90 -8.35 9.76
C GLY A 222 0.09 -8.03 10.88
N CYS A 223 0.45 -6.76 11.09
CA CYS A 223 1.43 -6.34 12.10
C CYS A 223 0.82 -6.26 13.51
N ASN A 224 0.37 -7.40 14.04
CA ASN A 224 -0.39 -7.46 15.29
C ASN A 224 0.05 -8.59 16.24
N ALA A 225 1.08 -9.37 15.89
CA ALA A 225 1.59 -10.42 16.77
C ALA A 225 2.50 -9.82 17.86
N PRO A 226 2.18 -9.95 19.16
CA PRO A 226 2.99 -9.38 20.23
C PRO A 226 4.42 -9.89 20.21
N TYR A 227 5.38 -8.98 20.36
CA TYR A 227 6.80 -9.26 20.35
C TYR A 227 7.47 -8.57 21.53
N TYR A 228 8.03 -9.35 22.44
CA TYR A 228 8.77 -8.82 23.59
C TYR A 228 10.28 -9.03 23.39
N ALA A 229 11.06 -7.98 23.65
CA ALA A 229 12.51 -8.02 23.61
C ALA A 229 13.14 -7.31 24.81
N LEU A 230 14.36 -7.73 25.16
CA LEU A 230 15.23 -7.07 26.13
C LEU A 230 16.63 -6.97 25.51
N ASP A 231 17.20 -5.77 25.50
CA ASP A 231 18.50 -5.42 24.89
C ASP A 231 18.64 -5.88 23.42
N GLY A 232 17.60 -5.68 22.61
CA GLY A 232 17.62 -6.03 21.19
C GLY A 232 17.46 -7.53 20.92
N LYS A 233 17.19 -8.35 21.94
CA LYS A 233 16.98 -9.80 21.80
C LYS A 233 15.55 -10.17 22.16
N LYS A 234 14.92 -10.97 21.31
CA LYS A 234 13.59 -11.54 21.58
C LYS A 234 13.62 -12.37 22.86
N VAL A 235 12.69 -12.10 23.77
CA VAL A 235 12.50 -12.86 25.02
C VAL A 235 11.21 -13.66 25.03
N GLY A 236 10.23 -13.29 24.20
CA GLY A 236 9.02 -14.09 23.98
C GLY A 236 7.89 -13.30 23.34
N THR A 237 6.66 -13.77 23.54
CA THR A 237 5.42 -13.19 22.97
C THR A 237 4.43 -12.78 24.06
N THR A 238 4.79 -12.91 25.33
CA THR A 238 3.93 -12.61 26.50
C THR A 238 4.64 -11.69 27.47
N ALA A 239 3.87 -10.93 28.24
CA ALA A 239 4.42 -10.06 29.28
C ALA A 239 5.22 -10.86 30.34
N ASP A 240 4.78 -12.07 30.69
CA ASP A 240 5.49 -12.96 31.62
C ASP A 240 6.90 -13.34 31.12
N SER A 241 7.07 -13.53 29.81
CA SER A 241 8.39 -13.83 29.23
C SER A 241 9.36 -12.65 29.34
N TYR A 242 8.84 -11.42 29.24
CA TYR A 242 9.61 -10.20 29.46
C TYR A 242 9.95 -10.01 30.94
N ASP A 243 8.98 -10.23 31.83
CA ASP A 243 9.16 -10.13 33.27
C ASP A 243 10.19 -11.15 33.78
N ALA A 244 10.18 -12.37 33.24
CA ALA A 244 11.19 -13.39 33.52
C ALA A 244 12.59 -12.97 33.04
N ALA A 245 12.71 -12.34 31.86
CA ALA A 245 13.98 -11.83 31.35
C ALA A 245 14.49 -10.64 32.18
N LEU A 246 13.60 -9.72 32.59
CA LEU A 246 13.92 -8.65 33.52
C LEU A 246 14.40 -9.21 34.86
N ALA A 247 13.71 -10.23 35.40
CA ALA A 247 14.08 -10.84 36.68
C ALA A 247 15.44 -11.52 36.60
N ALA A 248 15.75 -12.18 35.48
CA ALA A 248 17.04 -12.81 35.24
C ALA A 248 18.19 -11.78 35.15
N LYS A 249 17.92 -10.58 34.59
CA LYS A 249 18.95 -9.55 34.38
C LYS A 249 19.11 -8.58 35.55
N TYR A 250 18.01 -8.11 36.13
CA TYR A 250 17.96 -7.04 37.12
C TYR A 250 17.45 -7.49 38.50
N GLY A 251 17.04 -8.74 38.64
CA GLY A 251 16.51 -9.30 39.89
C GLY A 251 15.00 -9.14 40.05
N LYS A 252 14.41 -9.95 40.95
CA LYS A 252 12.95 -10.05 41.13
C LYS A 252 12.27 -8.76 41.57
N ILE A 253 12.94 -7.95 42.39
CA ILE A 253 12.36 -6.71 42.94
C ILE A 253 12.12 -5.68 41.82
N CYS A 254 13.03 -5.59 40.85
CA CYS A 254 12.83 -4.77 39.66
C CYS A 254 11.54 -5.17 38.92
N THR A 255 11.37 -6.47 38.66
CA THR A 255 10.20 -7.01 37.97
C THR A 255 8.90 -6.75 38.72
N GLU A 256 8.88 -6.89 40.04
CA GLU A 256 7.70 -6.59 40.86
C GLU A 256 7.29 -5.11 40.76
N LYS A 257 8.26 -4.19 40.77
CA LYS A 257 8.01 -2.76 40.62
C LYS A 257 7.52 -2.39 39.22
N THR A 258 8.09 -2.97 38.17
CA THR A 258 7.61 -2.76 36.79
C THR A 258 6.21 -3.35 36.60
N LYS A 259 5.93 -4.52 37.19
CA LYS A 259 4.61 -5.15 37.16
C LYS A 259 3.56 -4.31 37.88
N ALA A 260 3.91 -3.71 39.03
CA ALA A 260 3.01 -2.80 39.74
C ALA A 260 2.64 -1.55 38.92
N LYS A 261 3.52 -1.09 38.02
CA LYS A 261 3.19 -0.01 37.05
C LYS A 261 2.24 -0.50 35.96
N ARG A 262 2.43 -1.74 35.49
CA ARG A 262 1.54 -2.38 34.51
C ARG A 262 0.14 -2.59 35.04
N GLU A 263 0.02 -3.05 36.28
CA GLU A 263 -1.24 -3.46 36.92
C GLU A 263 -1.91 -2.32 37.73
N SER A 264 -1.37 -1.10 37.71
CA SER A 264 -2.02 0.03 38.38
C SER A 264 -3.38 0.35 37.72
N THR A 265 -4.28 0.99 38.48
CA THR A 265 -5.58 1.42 37.94
C THR A 265 -5.73 2.94 38.12
N PRO A 266 -5.70 3.75 37.04
CA PRO A 266 -5.43 3.35 35.66
C PRO A 266 -3.98 2.84 35.45
N PRO A 267 -3.72 2.04 34.39
CA PRO A 267 -2.37 1.61 34.05
C PRO A 267 -1.43 2.80 33.89
N TYR A 268 -0.21 2.69 34.38
CA TYR A 268 0.67 3.86 34.52
C TYR A 268 1.15 4.36 33.16
N THR A 269 1.00 5.66 32.93
CA THR A 269 1.59 6.37 31.79
C THR A 269 2.53 7.45 32.33
N ASN A 270 3.74 7.58 31.77
CA ASN A 270 4.63 8.68 32.11
C ASN A 270 3.90 10.02 31.87
N PRO A 271 4.00 11.01 32.77
CA PRO A 271 3.23 12.24 32.65
C PRO A 271 3.74 13.20 31.57
N SER A 272 4.97 13.00 31.10
CA SER A 272 5.60 13.77 30.03
C SER A 272 6.62 12.91 29.31
N SER A 273 7.31 13.47 28.32
CA SER A 273 8.44 12.87 27.61
C SER A 273 9.72 12.74 28.46
N THR A 274 9.57 12.36 29.72
CA THR A 274 10.67 12.07 30.65
C THR A 274 10.57 10.63 31.13
N SER A 275 11.71 9.95 31.17
CA SER A 275 11.78 8.59 31.73
C SER A 275 11.64 8.60 33.24
N ILE A 276 11.26 7.46 33.79
CA ILE A 276 11.38 7.19 35.22
C ILE A 276 12.49 6.17 35.45
N THR A 277 13.17 6.27 36.59
CA THR A 277 14.08 5.23 37.07
C THR A 277 13.41 4.49 38.22
N ILE A 278 13.56 3.16 38.22
CA ILE A 278 13.17 2.32 39.34
C ILE A 278 14.46 1.92 40.02
N THR A 279 14.66 2.35 41.27
CA THR A 279 15.94 2.18 42.00
C THR A 279 16.43 0.73 41.99
N GLU A 280 15.51 -0.22 42.15
CA GLU A 280 15.78 -1.65 42.20
C GLU A 280 16.08 -2.26 40.81
N CYS A 281 15.83 -1.51 39.74
CA CYS A 281 16.22 -1.83 38.37
C CYS A 281 17.56 -1.17 37.98
N GLY A 282 18.25 -0.51 38.91
CA GLY A 282 19.48 0.24 38.66
C GLY A 282 19.27 1.52 37.85
N ALA A 283 20.24 1.88 37.02
CA ALA A 283 20.19 3.09 36.19
C ALA A 283 19.29 2.98 34.94
N LYS A 284 18.47 1.91 34.83
CA LYS A 284 17.58 1.70 33.69
C LYS A 284 16.47 2.76 33.69
N GLN A 285 16.28 3.38 32.53
CA GLN A 285 15.20 4.29 32.26
C GLN A 285 14.00 3.53 31.69
N PHE A 286 12.80 3.86 32.18
CA PHE A 286 11.54 3.26 31.77
C PHE A 286 10.59 4.31 31.19
N TRP A 287 9.85 3.88 30.18
CA TRP A 287 8.97 4.71 29.38
C TRP A 287 7.59 4.06 29.31
N PHE A 288 6.77 4.20 30.34
CA PHE A 288 5.50 3.50 30.42
C PHE A 288 4.38 4.23 29.70
N TYR A 289 3.62 3.50 28.88
CA TYR A 289 2.36 3.95 28.30
C TYR A 289 1.29 2.89 28.58
N GLU A 290 0.23 3.28 29.29
CA GLU A 290 -0.83 2.37 29.76
C GLU A 290 -0.29 1.09 30.41
N GLY A 291 0.73 1.25 31.25
CA GLY A 291 1.35 0.18 32.00
C GLY A 291 2.40 -0.64 31.26
N GLU A 292 2.52 -0.49 29.94
CA GLU A 292 3.51 -1.19 29.13
C GLU A 292 4.77 -0.32 28.94
N ASP A 293 5.95 -0.91 29.12
CA ASP A 293 7.23 -0.24 28.88
C ASP A 293 7.49 -0.15 27.36
N ALA A 294 7.45 1.06 26.83
CA ALA A 294 7.73 1.39 25.42
C ALA A 294 9.23 1.34 25.08
N GLY A 295 10.11 1.28 26.09
CA GLY A 295 11.55 1.10 25.90
C GLY A 295 12.35 2.35 25.52
N SER A 296 11.73 3.41 24.99
CA SER A 296 12.36 4.72 24.76
C SER A 296 11.39 5.88 24.78
N GLN A 297 11.98 7.09 24.82
CA GLN A 297 11.29 8.35 24.60
C GLN A 297 10.51 8.38 23.30
N LYS A 298 11.18 8.15 22.16
CA LYS A 298 10.54 8.18 20.84
C LYS A 298 9.37 7.21 20.75
N ALA A 299 9.55 5.96 21.19
CA ALA A 299 8.48 4.96 21.17
C ALA A 299 7.28 5.37 22.06
N TRP A 300 7.56 5.94 23.23
CA TRP A 300 6.53 6.45 24.13
C TRP A 300 5.77 7.65 23.53
N GLU A 301 6.48 8.62 22.96
CA GLU A 301 5.88 9.80 22.32
C GLU A 301 4.97 9.38 21.17
N VAL A 302 5.40 8.42 20.34
CA VAL A 302 4.57 7.86 19.27
C VAL A 302 3.27 7.27 19.82
N LEU A 303 3.32 6.47 20.89
CA LEU A 303 2.12 5.90 21.52
C LEU A 303 1.22 6.99 22.11
N TYR A 304 1.82 7.97 22.78
CA TYR A 304 1.12 9.10 23.38
C TYR A 304 0.41 9.96 22.33
N HIS A 305 1.09 10.32 21.24
CA HIS A 305 0.50 11.08 20.14
C HIS A 305 -0.56 10.27 19.41
N LYS A 306 -0.35 8.98 19.16
CA LYS A 306 -1.35 8.12 18.50
C LYS A 306 -2.68 8.07 19.24
N ALA A 307 -2.67 8.13 20.57
CA ALA A 307 -3.89 8.09 21.36
C ALA A 307 -4.56 9.46 21.56
N ASN A 308 -3.77 10.53 21.69
CA ASN A 308 -4.30 11.86 21.99
C ASN A 308 -4.51 12.72 20.74
N ASN A 309 -3.63 12.59 19.74
CA ASN A 309 -3.62 13.33 18.48
C ASN A 309 -3.45 12.35 17.30
N PRO A 310 -4.46 11.52 16.98
CA PRO A 310 -4.36 10.45 15.98
C PRO A 310 -4.21 10.95 14.53
N ASN A 311 -4.19 12.28 14.32
CA ASN A 311 -4.11 12.93 13.03
C ASN A 311 -3.10 14.09 13.08
N GLY A 312 -2.37 14.30 11.98
CA GLY A 312 -1.50 15.45 11.76
C GLY A 312 0.00 15.15 11.87
N GLU A 313 0.80 16.20 11.63
CA GLU A 313 2.26 16.18 11.86
C GLU A 313 2.54 16.36 13.35
N GLN A 314 3.37 15.49 13.92
CA GLN A 314 3.85 15.58 15.30
C GLN A 314 5.36 15.75 15.28
N THR A 315 5.85 16.74 16.03
CA THR A 315 7.30 16.91 16.25
C THR A 315 7.66 16.26 17.57
N LEU A 316 8.56 15.29 17.52
CA LEU A 316 9.10 14.57 18.67
C LEU A 316 10.15 15.41 19.41
N SER A 317 10.47 15.06 20.65
CA SER A 317 11.40 15.85 21.46
C SER A 317 12.84 15.86 20.91
N ASP A 318 13.20 14.88 20.08
CA ASP A 318 14.49 14.82 19.38
C ASP A 318 14.52 15.68 18.10
N GLY A 319 13.43 16.38 17.79
CA GLY A 319 13.25 17.20 16.59
C GLY A 319 12.85 16.41 15.35
N SER A 320 12.77 15.08 15.43
CA SER A 320 12.23 14.26 14.34
C SER A 320 10.73 14.46 14.22
N LYS A 321 10.21 14.22 13.01
CA LYS A 321 8.80 14.37 12.69
C LYS A 321 8.19 13.01 12.38
N VAL A 322 6.99 12.81 12.89
CA VAL A 322 6.15 11.66 12.56
C VAL A 322 4.78 12.16 12.14
N TYR A 323 4.14 11.42 11.27
CA TYR A 323 2.86 11.77 10.67
C TYR A 323 1.82 10.73 11.06
N LEU A 324 0.68 11.18 11.57
CA LEU A 324 -0.42 10.32 11.98
C LEU A 324 -1.64 10.59 11.10
N CYS A 325 -2.28 9.53 10.60
CA CYS A 325 -3.56 9.61 9.89
C CYS A 325 -4.41 8.42 10.32
N GLU A 326 -5.55 8.70 10.96
CA GLU A 326 -6.46 7.71 11.56
C GLU A 326 -5.72 6.72 12.49
N GLY A 327 -4.76 7.23 13.26
CA GLY A 327 -3.92 6.43 14.17
C GLY A 327 -2.87 5.54 13.48
N LYS A 328 -2.74 5.60 12.15
CA LYS A 328 -1.62 4.99 11.42
C LYS A 328 -0.42 5.94 11.44
N LEU A 329 0.74 5.40 11.79
CA LEU A 329 2.02 6.11 11.82
C LEU A 329 2.70 6.04 10.45
N PHE A 330 3.27 7.17 10.05
CA PHE A 330 4.13 7.34 8.89
C PHE A 330 5.38 8.11 9.34
N GLU A 331 6.58 7.62 9.04
CA GLU A 331 7.82 8.35 9.31
C GLU A 331 8.04 9.46 8.26
N GLU A 332 9.04 10.33 8.46
CA GLU A 332 9.34 11.43 7.52
C GLU A 332 9.58 10.94 6.07
N SER A 333 10.21 9.77 5.90
CA SER A 333 10.42 9.14 4.59
C SER A 333 9.13 8.72 3.89
N GLU A 334 8.02 8.61 4.63
CA GLU A 334 6.71 8.16 4.16
C GLU A 334 5.71 9.31 4.03
N LYS A 335 6.19 10.56 4.07
CA LYS A 335 5.34 11.76 4.01
C LYS A 335 4.37 11.77 2.82
N SER A 336 4.79 11.29 1.64
CA SER A 336 3.91 11.19 0.47
C SER A 336 2.76 10.21 0.66
N ALA A 337 3.00 9.09 1.36
CA ALA A 337 1.96 8.12 1.71
C ALA A 337 0.99 8.69 2.77
N TYR A 338 1.51 9.45 3.73
CA TYR A 338 0.69 10.24 4.65
C TYR A 338 -0.18 11.26 3.91
N GLU A 339 0.36 12.02 2.96
CA GLU A 339 -0.40 13.01 2.17
C GLU A 339 -1.53 12.37 1.35
N ILE A 340 -1.36 11.12 0.90
CA ILE A 340 -2.44 10.34 0.28
C ILE A 340 -3.49 9.97 1.33
N CYS A 341 -3.08 9.47 2.49
CA CYS A 341 -3.98 9.14 3.59
C CYS A 341 -4.81 10.36 4.02
N ALA A 342 -4.16 11.48 4.30
CA ALA A 342 -4.78 12.73 4.70
C ALA A 342 -5.78 13.27 3.65
N ARG A 343 -5.50 13.09 2.35
CA ARG A 343 -6.44 13.47 1.28
C ARG A 343 -7.66 12.57 1.19
N ASN A 344 -7.54 11.31 1.58
CA ASN A 344 -8.62 10.33 1.46
C ASN A 344 -9.42 10.16 2.75
N SER A 345 -8.83 10.46 3.91
CA SER A 345 -9.47 10.38 5.21
C SER A 345 -10.52 11.47 5.37
N GLN A 346 -11.77 11.05 5.58
CA GLN A 346 -12.85 11.97 5.93
C GLN A 346 -12.68 12.52 7.35
N GLU A 347 -12.16 11.71 8.28
CA GLU A 347 -11.87 12.13 9.66
C GLU A 347 -10.80 13.21 9.70
N PHE A 348 -9.75 13.09 8.88
CA PHE A 348 -8.68 14.09 8.78
C PHE A 348 -9.20 15.43 8.27
N LYS A 349 -10.03 15.40 7.20
CA LYS A 349 -10.71 16.61 6.69
C LYS A 349 -11.62 17.24 7.76
N CYS A 350 -12.28 16.41 8.55
CA CYS A 350 -13.09 16.86 9.68
C CYS A 350 -12.27 17.58 10.74
N GLY A 351 -11.20 16.92 11.22
CA GLY A 351 -10.31 17.44 12.24
C GLY A 351 -9.75 18.79 11.85
N LYS A 352 -9.32 18.93 10.59
CA LYS A 352 -8.82 20.20 10.07
C LYS A 352 -9.85 21.34 10.12
N LEU A 353 -11.11 21.06 9.74
CA LEU A 353 -12.18 22.05 9.82
C LEU A 353 -12.48 22.44 11.28
N VAL A 354 -12.40 21.48 12.20
CA VAL A 354 -12.55 21.72 13.64
C VAL A 354 -11.39 22.58 14.13
N ASP A 355 -10.14 22.27 13.81
CA ASP A 355 -8.97 23.03 14.25
C ASP A 355 -8.98 24.45 13.69
N GLU A 356 -9.23 24.62 12.38
CA GLU A 356 -9.40 25.94 11.74
C GLU A 356 -10.52 26.76 12.41
N LYS A 357 -11.61 26.09 12.81
CA LYS A 357 -12.71 26.74 13.54
C LYS A 357 -12.30 27.13 14.95
N ALA A 358 -11.53 26.29 15.65
CA ALA A 358 -11.03 26.58 16.99
C ALA A 358 -10.14 27.82 16.95
N GLU A 359 -9.18 27.83 16.02
CA GLU A 359 -8.21 28.92 15.82
C GLU A 359 -8.88 30.24 15.43
N SER A 360 -10.09 30.20 14.85
CA SER A 360 -10.89 31.40 14.59
C SER A 360 -11.50 32.05 15.84
N ASN A 361 -11.13 31.60 17.04
CA ASN A 361 -11.72 31.99 18.33
C ASN A 361 -13.25 31.79 18.38
N TYR A 362 -13.75 30.79 17.65
CA TYR A 362 -15.16 30.45 17.67
C TYR A 362 -15.56 29.92 19.07
N SER A 363 -16.64 30.48 19.62
CA SER A 363 -17.25 30.00 20.86
C SER A 363 -18.66 29.51 20.58
N GLY A 364 -18.90 28.21 20.75
CA GLY A 364 -20.18 27.61 20.37
C GLY A 364 -20.13 26.11 20.10
N GLU A 365 -21.29 25.58 19.75
CA GLU A 365 -21.46 24.25 19.16
C GLU A 365 -21.15 24.31 17.66
N PHE A 366 -20.25 23.45 17.20
CA PHE A 366 -19.83 23.33 15.82
C PHE A 366 -20.03 21.90 15.31
N ILE A 367 -20.67 21.78 14.14
CA ILE A 367 -20.81 20.52 13.42
C ILE A 367 -20.15 20.73 12.04
N PRO A 368 -19.04 20.04 11.73
CA PRO A 368 -18.37 20.19 10.45
C PRO A 368 -19.25 19.69 9.30
N ASP A 369 -19.59 20.56 8.34
CA ASP A 369 -20.35 20.17 7.15
C ASP A 369 -19.40 19.74 6.02
N ILE A 370 -19.21 18.42 5.87
CA ILE A 370 -18.61 17.84 4.66
C ILE A 370 -19.62 16.92 3.97
N ASN A 371 -19.78 17.10 2.66
CA ASN A 371 -20.63 16.25 1.84
C ASN A 371 -20.05 14.82 1.78
N GLY A 372 -20.66 13.87 2.49
CA GLY A 372 -20.33 12.44 2.45
C GLY A 372 -20.96 11.64 3.62
N PRO A 373 -21.25 10.34 3.46
CA PRO A 373 -21.75 9.52 4.56
C PRO A 373 -20.63 9.16 5.56
N GLY A 374 -20.87 9.32 6.86
CA GLY A 374 -20.16 8.55 7.89
C GLY A 374 -19.57 9.32 9.08
N ALA A 375 -18.62 10.25 8.89
CA ALA A 375 -17.74 10.64 10.01
C ALA A 375 -17.93 12.07 10.58
N CYS A 376 -18.42 13.05 9.82
CA CYS A 376 -18.47 14.45 10.27
C CYS A 376 -19.80 14.92 10.88
N LYS A 377 -20.56 14.03 11.51
CA LYS A 377 -21.80 14.42 12.20
C LYS A 377 -21.63 14.58 13.71
N LYS A 378 -20.39 14.57 14.20
CA LYS A 378 -20.09 14.79 15.62
C LYS A 378 -20.19 16.27 15.95
N THR A 379 -20.90 16.59 17.02
CA THR A 379 -20.92 17.92 17.62
C THR A 379 -19.62 18.15 18.40
N TYR A 380 -18.98 19.29 18.15
CA TYR A 380 -17.84 19.80 18.91
C TYR A 380 -18.26 21.05 19.68
N TYR A 381 -17.81 21.17 20.92
CA TYR A 381 -18.00 22.37 21.72
C TYR A 381 -16.67 23.10 21.82
N MET A 382 -16.65 24.41 21.55
CA MET A 382 -15.40 25.15 21.37
C MET A 382 -15.47 26.47 22.11
N CYS A 383 -14.37 26.88 22.74
CA CYS A 383 -14.15 28.23 23.24
C CYS A 383 -12.65 28.46 23.48
N ASP A 384 -12.23 29.73 23.56
CA ASP A 384 -10.85 30.12 23.88
C ASP A 384 -9.80 29.41 23.00
N GLY A 385 -10.06 29.33 21.69
CA GLY A 385 -9.11 28.74 20.73
C GLY A 385 -8.99 27.21 20.78
N SER A 386 -9.84 26.49 21.53
CA SER A 386 -9.71 25.03 21.71
C SER A 386 -11.06 24.30 21.78
N THR A 387 -11.04 23.00 21.49
CA THR A 387 -12.18 22.11 21.69
C THR A 387 -12.32 21.73 23.17
N LYS A 388 -13.56 21.55 23.63
CA LYS A 388 -13.92 21.19 25.01
C LYS A 388 -14.88 20.00 24.99
N THR A 389 -14.90 19.24 26.08
CA THR A 389 -16.04 18.35 26.34
C THR A 389 -17.31 19.18 26.59
N PHE A 390 -18.49 18.58 26.42
CA PHE A 390 -19.75 19.27 26.71
C PHE A 390 -19.79 19.84 28.13
N THR A 391 -19.37 19.05 29.12
CA THR A 391 -19.31 19.46 30.52
C THR A 391 -18.36 20.64 30.74
N GLU A 392 -17.15 20.59 30.19
CA GLU A 392 -16.19 21.69 30.29
C GLU A 392 -16.68 22.96 29.59
N TYR A 393 -17.36 22.82 28.46
CA TYR A 393 -17.96 23.94 27.75
C TYR A 393 -19.06 24.61 28.58
N GLU A 394 -19.97 23.84 29.16
CA GLU A 394 -21.03 24.37 30.04
C GLU A 394 -20.45 25.06 31.28
N GLU A 395 -19.38 24.51 31.85
CA GLU A 395 -18.77 25.05 33.08
C GLU A 395 -17.90 26.28 32.84
N LYS A 396 -17.06 26.27 31.79
CA LYS A 396 -15.99 27.25 31.58
C LYS A 396 -16.29 28.25 30.47
N CYS A 397 -17.03 27.85 29.44
CA CYS A 397 -17.25 28.66 28.25
C CYS A 397 -18.62 29.35 28.23
N LYS A 398 -19.68 28.63 28.63
CA LYS A 398 -21.06 29.14 28.60
C LYS A 398 -21.37 30.08 29.77
N LYS A 399 -20.56 30.01 30.83
CA LYS A 399 -20.53 30.98 31.94
C LYS A 399 -19.61 32.15 31.61
N GLN A 400 -19.89 32.88 30.53
CA GLN A 400 -19.44 34.28 30.46
C GLN A 400 -20.55 35.19 31.00
N PRO A 401 -20.22 36.23 31.77
CA PRO A 401 -21.19 37.05 32.48
C PRO A 401 -22.12 37.76 31.48
N ARG A 402 -23.43 37.77 31.76
CA ARG A 402 -24.38 38.60 31.02
C ARG A 402 -23.89 40.04 31.11
N MET A 403 -23.45 40.63 30.00
CA MET A 403 -23.15 42.06 29.99
C MET A 403 -24.42 42.82 30.39
N ARG A 404 -24.27 43.73 31.36
CA ARG A 404 -25.35 44.60 31.82
C ARG A 404 -25.86 45.43 30.65
N ASP A 405 -27.06 45.11 30.16
CA ASP A 405 -27.77 45.95 29.21
C ASP A 405 -28.44 47.10 29.98
N GLU A 406 -27.80 48.26 29.97
CA GLU A 406 -28.28 49.45 30.69
C GLU A 406 -29.66 49.93 30.22
N PHE A 407 -30.02 49.67 28.97
CA PHE A 407 -31.31 50.09 28.41
C PHE A 407 -32.43 49.21 28.95
N MET A 408 -32.25 47.89 28.93
CA MET A 408 -33.25 46.92 29.44
C MET A 408 -33.38 46.95 30.97
N CYS A 409 -32.28 47.21 31.69
CA CYS A 409 -32.30 47.39 33.14
C CYS A 409 -33.13 48.63 33.53
N LYS A 410 -32.99 49.75 32.81
CA LYS A 410 -33.78 50.97 33.05
C LYS A 410 -35.26 50.83 32.67
N LEU A 411 -35.58 50.04 31.66
CA LEU A 411 -36.95 49.87 31.16
C LEU A 411 -37.80 48.90 31.99
N THR A 412 -37.20 47.85 32.55
CA THR A 412 -37.98 46.74 33.14
C THR A 412 -37.80 46.58 34.65
N GLY A 413 -36.73 47.13 35.24
CA GLY A 413 -36.43 46.99 36.66
C GLY A 413 -36.18 45.55 37.13
N ASN A 414 -36.07 44.58 36.22
CA ASN A 414 -35.88 43.17 36.55
C ASN A 414 -34.42 42.87 36.92
N SER A 415 -34.19 42.22 38.07
CA SER A 415 -32.85 41.93 38.60
C SER A 415 -31.98 41.09 37.66
N TRP A 416 -32.61 40.27 36.81
CA TRP A 416 -31.95 39.38 35.86
C TRP A 416 -31.10 40.09 34.79
N TYR A 417 -31.34 41.39 34.56
CA TYR A 417 -30.59 42.25 33.60
C TYR A 417 -29.65 43.25 34.30
N CYS A 418 -29.71 43.36 35.63
CA CYS A 418 -29.13 44.47 36.38
C CYS A 418 -27.97 44.09 37.30
N GLU A 419 -27.70 42.79 37.51
CA GLU A 419 -26.64 42.34 38.42
C GLU A 419 -25.28 42.26 37.71
N ILE A 420 -24.30 43.00 38.22
CA ILE A 420 -22.87 42.79 37.93
C ILE A 420 -22.40 41.75 38.94
N ILE A 421 -22.07 40.55 38.48
CA ILE A 421 -21.38 39.56 39.33
C ILE A 421 -19.89 39.84 39.18
N ASN A 422 -19.27 40.38 40.23
CA ASN A 422 -17.81 40.53 40.34
C ASN A 422 -17.12 39.17 40.47
#